data_AF-A0A257IVH3-F1
#
_entry.id   AF-A0A257IVH3-F1
#
_cell.length_a   1.000
_cell.length_b   1.000
_cell.length_c   1.000
_cell.angle_alpha   90.00
_cell.angle_beta   90.00
_cell.angle_gamma   90.00
#
_symmetry.space_group_name_H-M   'P 1'
#
loop_
_entity.id
_entity.type
_entity.pdbx_description
1 polymer ?
#
loop_
_entity_poly.entity_id
_entity_poly.type
_entity_poly.pdbx_seq_one_letter_code
_entity_poly.pdbx_strand_id
1 'polypeptide(L)'
;GPEATAVQARPLLAGEHLTLDGRLAHPAWQRAPVHSQFVEKFPDTGAAPHQATRVRVLFDAQALYVGVEALDNAPGQIRAPWVRHDGVNRTQDFVVVYIDAIGNRQSAQFFRVNAAGSLADGMHTAADDSEDFSPDFDFDAATARTAGGWTAVFRIPFSSLRFAADPADGSAQVWRILVGRRLPREQFYLVTSALLPRESASFIATMQPLQGVQLPERHQFLTLRPSLTARSRRDRPAGGPALNEQALDASLDLKWRPLHELVVDATLNPDFSQVALDVPQLAGNTRFALSFPETRP
;
A
#
# COMPACT_ATOMS: atom_id res chain seq x y z
N GLY A 1 2.11 28.32 -7.78
CA GLY A 1 3.21 28.10 -6.80
C GLY A 1 4.29 27.28 -7.44
N PRO A 2 5.52 27.19 -6.88
CA PRO A 2 6.55 26.31 -7.41
C PRO A 2 6.02 24.87 -7.41
N GLU A 3 6.15 24.18 -8.54
CA GLU A 3 5.74 22.79 -8.68
C GLU A 3 6.61 21.92 -7.76
N ALA A 4 6.00 20.99 -7.02
CA ALA A 4 6.74 20.12 -6.12
C ALA A 4 7.72 19.24 -6.92
N THR A 5 8.96 19.09 -6.43
CA THR A 5 10.04 18.36 -7.11
C THR A 5 9.56 16.97 -7.53
N ALA A 6 9.74 16.61 -8.81
CA ALA A 6 9.32 15.30 -9.31
C ALA A 6 10.10 14.16 -8.64
N VAL A 7 9.40 13.05 -8.35
CA VAL A 7 10.02 11.80 -7.92
C VAL A 7 10.43 11.02 -9.17
N GLN A 8 11.66 10.52 -9.21
CA GLN A 8 12.18 9.77 -10.37
C GLN A 8 12.16 8.27 -10.09
N ALA A 9 11.54 7.51 -10.99
CA ALA A 9 11.63 6.07 -11.06
C ALA A 9 12.77 5.62 -11.97
N ARG A 10 13.38 4.47 -11.66
CA ARG A 10 14.39 3.83 -12.53
C ARG A 10 14.02 2.37 -12.82
N PRO A 11 14.26 1.88 -14.04
CA PRO A 11 14.02 0.48 -14.34
C PRO A 11 15.04 -0.41 -13.61
N LEU A 12 14.58 -1.60 -13.20
CA LEU A 12 15.47 -2.73 -12.94
C LEU A 12 16.12 -3.16 -14.24
N LEU A 13 17.39 -3.58 -14.17
CA LEU A 13 18.09 -4.11 -15.33
C LEU A 13 17.58 -5.52 -15.64
N ALA A 14 17.74 -5.96 -16.89
CA ALA A 14 17.31 -7.29 -17.30
C ALA A 14 17.97 -8.38 -16.43
N GLY A 15 17.15 -9.27 -15.86
CA GLY A 15 17.58 -10.35 -14.97
C GLY A 15 17.78 -9.94 -13.50
N GLU A 16 17.58 -8.68 -13.13
CA GLU A 16 17.55 -8.27 -11.72
C GLU A 16 16.20 -8.63 -11.09
N HIS A 17 16.26 -9.17 -9.88
CA HIS A 17 15.08 -9.51 -9.08
C HIS A 17 15.26 -8.96 -7.68
N LEU A 18 14.28 -8.17 -7.21
CA LEU A 18 14.26 -7.68 -5.85
C LEU A 18 13.66 -8.76 -4.93
N THR A 19 14.42 -9.16 -3.91
CA THR A 19 13.85 -9.92 -2.79
C THR A 19 13.04 -8.97 -1.92
N LEU A 20 11.79 -9.33 -1.65
CA LEU A 20 10.91 -8.55 -0.79
C LEU A 20 11.13 -8.91 0.69
N ASP A 21 12.30 -8.56 1.24
CA ASP A 21 12.69 -8.79 2.63
C ASP A 21 12.67 -7.51 3.50
N GLY A 22 12.17 -6.42 2.92
CA GLY A 22 12.08 -5.11 3.56
C GLY A 22 13.40 -4.35 3.63
N ARG A 23 14.50 -4.90 3.13
CA ARG A 23 15.83 -4.25 3.10
C ARG A 23 16.08 -3.58 1.76
N LEU A 24 16.84 -2.49 1.79
CA LEU A 24 17.30 -1.77 0.59
C LEU A 24 18.74 -2.17 0.21
N ALA A 25 19.08 -3.45 0.36
CA ALA A 25 20.44 -3.97 0.14
C ALA A 25 20.77 -4.23 -1.33
N HIS A 26 19.75 -4.47 -2.18
CA HIS A 26 19.98 -4.76 -3.59
C HIS A 26 20.65 -3.56 -4.31
N PRO A 27 21.70 -3.77 -5.14
CA PRO A 27 22.44 -2.68 -5.79
C PRO A 27 21.58 -1.74 -6.65
N ALA A 28 20.45 -2.22 -7.19
CA ALA A 28 19.52 -1.40 -7.95
C ALA A 28 19.02 -0.16 -7.17
N TRP A 29 18.83 -0.27 -5.85
CA TRP A 29 18.44 0.86 -5.01
C TRP A 29 19.48 1.98 -5.03
N GLN A 30 20.76 1.68 -5.22
CA GLN A 30 21.81 2.70 -5.27
C GLN A 30 21.79 3.51 -6.57
N ARG A 31 21.18 2.97 -7.64
CA ARG A 31 21.06 3.63 -8.95
C ARG A 31 19.81 4.51 -9.06
N ALA A 32 18.82 4.28 -8.19
CA ALA A 32 17.63 5.12 -8.12
C ALA A 32 17.93 6.46 -7.42
N PRO A 33 17.54 7.60 -8.02
CA PRO A 33 17.63 8.90 -7.35
C PRO A 33 16.91 8.91 -6.01
N VAL A 34 17.52 9.54 -5.01
CA VAL A 34 16.96 9.64 -3.66
C VAL A 34 16.08 10.87 -3.55
N HIS A 35 14.78 10.68 -3.33
CA HIS A 35 13.91 11.76 -2.89
C HIS A 35 13.98 11.89 -1.36
N SER A 36 14.46 13.02 -0.86
CA SER A 36 14.64 13.27 0.58
C SER A 36 14.03 14.57 1.07
N GLN A 37 13.38 15.32 0.18
CA GLN A 37 12.72 16.59 0.50
C GLN A 37 11.34 16.30 1.10
N PHE A 38 11.33 15.99 2.40
CA PHE A 38 10.11 15.87 3.18
C PHE A 38 9.88 17.13 4.02
N VAL A 39 8.61 17.46 4.24
CA VAL A 39 8.19 18.56 5.12
C VAL A 39 7.11 18.06 6.08
N GLU A 40 6.99 18.71 7.22
CA GLU A 40 5.89 18.44 8.14
C GLU A 40 4.56 18.94 7.56
N LYS A 41 3.54 18.10 7.59
CA LYS A 41 2.14 18.51 7.43
C LYS A 41 1.53 18.85 8.79
N PHE A 42 1.92 18.11 9.82
CA PHE A 42 1.47 18.28 11.20
C PHE A 42 2.64 17.94 12.16
N PRO A 43 2.86 18.70 13.25
CA PRO A 43 2.04 19.84 13.71
C PRO A 43 2.33 21.16 12.99
N ASP A 44 3.57 21.40 12.55
CA ASP A 44 3.98 22.66 11.94
C ASP A 44 4.09 22.54 10.41
N THR A 45 3.10 23.09 9.69
CA THR A 45 2.99 22.85 8.25
C THR A 45 4.13 23.55 7.49
N GLY A 46 4.96 22.78 6.80
CA GLY A 46 6.10 23.24 5.99
C GLY A 46 7.43 23.24 6.73
N ALA A 47 7.45 22.91 8.04
CA ALA A 47 8.68 22.79 8.80
C ALA A 47 9.54 21.61 8.32
N ALA A 48 10.84 21.66 8.61
CA ALA A 48 11.74 20.54 8.38
C ALA A 48 11.41 19.41 9.37
N PRO A 49 11.26 18.15 8.91
CA PRO A 49 10.87 17.05 9.77
C PRO A 49 11.97 16.69 10.77
N HIS A 50 11.59 16.43 12.02
CA HIS A 50 12.53 15.98 13.05
C HIS A 50 13.19 14.63 12.72
N GLN A 51 12.47 13.76 12.01
CA GLN A 51 12.92 12.44 11.60
C GLN A 51 12.92 12.36 10.07
N ALA A 52 14.10 12.18 9.49
CA ALA A 52 14.25 12.17 8.04
C ALA A 52 13.57 10.94 7.41
N THR A 53 12.99 11.14 6.23
CA THR A 53 12.46 10.05 5.41
C THR A 53 13.04 10.17 4.01
N ARG A 54 13.43 9.05 3.41
CA ARG A 54 13.95 9.00 2.04
C ARG A 54 13.20 7.97 1.24
N VAL A 55 12.97 8.27 -0.03
CA VAL A 55 12.24 7.41 -0.95
C VAL A 55 13.06 7.21 -2.21
N ARG A 56 13.00 5.99 -2.73
CA ARG A 56 13.48 5.63 -4.07
C ARG A 56 12.39 4.83 -4.77
N VAL A 57 12.30 4.97 -6.08
CA VAL A 57 11.32 4.25 -6.88
C VAL A 57 12.05 3.45 -7.96
N LEU A 58 11.72 2.17 -8.03
CA LEU A 58 12.18 1.24 -9.07
C LEU A 58 10.95 0.65 -9.78
N PHE A 59 11.13 0.09 -10.96
CA PHE A 59 10.09 -0.70 -11.62
C PHE A 59 10.69 -1.77 -12.52
N ASP A 60 9.94 -2.84 -12.78
CA ASP A 60 10.22 -3.80 -13.85
C ASP A 60 9.04 -3.88 -14.81
N ALA A 61 8.91 -4.96 -15.59
CA ALA A 61 7.79 -5.13 -16.52
C ALA A 61 6.45 -5.45 -15.84
N GLN A 62 6.43 -5.75 -14.54
CA GLN A 62 5.26 -6.27 -13.83
C GLN A 62 4.83 -5.40 -12.65
N ALA A 63 5.77 -4.69 -11.99
CA ALA A 63 5.48 -3.95 -10.78
C ALA A 63 6.28 -2.66 -10.63
N LEU A 64 5.68 -1.71 -9.92
CA LEU A 64 6.34 -0.58 -9.31
C LEU A 64 6.85 -0.96 -7.92
N TYR A 65 8.08 -0.59 -7.59
CA TYR A 65 8.67 -0.80 -6.27
C TYR A 65 8.98 0.54 -5.61
N VAL A 66 8.52 0.71 -4.37
CA VAL A 66 8.79 1.92 -3.58
C VAL A 66 9.60 1.52 -2.35
N GLY A 67 10.85 1.96 -2.31
CA GLY A 67 11.77 1.74 -1.20
C GLY A 67 11.80 2.97 -0.31
N VAL A 68 11.51 2.79 0.98
CA VAL A 68 11.45 3.88 1.96
C VAL A 68 12.43 3.63 3.09
N GLU A 69 13.30 4.61 3.36
CA GLU A 69 14.12 4.68 4.56
C GLU A 69 13.45 5.64 5.55
N ALA A 70 12.87 5.08 6.61
CA ALA A 70 12.26 5.81 7.70
C ALA A 70 13.30 5.98 8.81
N LEU A 71 14.14 7.01 8.69
CA LEU A 71 15.22 7.28 9.64
C LEU A 71 14.65 7.81 10.95
N ASP A 72 15.33 7.47 12.04
CA ASP A 72 14.90 7.80 13.38
C ASP A 72 16.08 7.93 14.34
N ASN A 73 16.23 9.09 14.98
CA ASN A 73 17.28 9.32 15.97
C ASN A 73 16.99 8.65 17.32
N ALA A 74 15.77 8.13 17.53
CA ALA A 74 15.40 7.35 18.71
C ALA A 74 14.63 6.08 18.30
N PRO A 75 15.30 5.09 17.66
CA PRO A 75 14.65 3.88 17.12
C PRO A 75 13.88 3.08 18.16
N GLY A 76 14.35 3.06 19.42
CA GLY A 76 13.69 2.35 20.52
C GLY A 76 12.32 2.91 20.90
N GLN A 77 11.97 4.11 20.43
CA GLN A 77 10.67 4.73 20.65
C GLN A 77 9.71 4.57 19.44
N ILE A 78 10.10 3.84 18.38
CA ILE A 78 9.22 3.59 17.24
C ILE A 78 8.06 2.69 17.66
N ARG A 79 6.83 3.19 17.55
CA ARG A 79 5.62 2.42 17.88
C ARG A 79 5.19 1.56 16.70
N ALA A 80 5.35 0.25 16.84
CA ALA A 80 4.96 -0.71 15.82
C ALA A 80 4.27 -1.94 16.44
N PRO A 81 3.08 -1.78 17.04
CA PRO A 81 2.27 -2.93 17.36
C PRO A 81 1.84 -3.62 16.07
N TRP A 82 1.81 -4.94 16.08
CA TRP A 82 1.14 -5.70 15.03
C TRP A 82 -0.36 -5.43 15.10
N VAL A 83 -0.97 -5.16 13.95
CA VAL A 83 -2.42 -4.98 13.80
C VAL A 83 -2.93 -5.85 12.65
N ARG A 84 -4.22 -6.17 12.68
CA ARG A 84 -4.89 -6.82 11.54
C ARG A 84 -4.76 -5.95 10.28
N HIS A 85 -4.89 -6.59 9.11
CA HIS A 85 -5.02 -5.89 7.82
C HIS A 85 -6.13 -4.82 7.90
N ASP A 86 -5.92 -3.68 7.26
CA ASP A 86 -6.72 -2.44 7.38
C ASP A 86 -6.83 -1.83 8.79
N GLY A 87 -6.09 -2.38 9.75
CA GLY A 87 -5.99 -1.84 11.11
C GLY A 87 -4.93 -0.74 11.27
N VAL A 88 -4.17 -0.42 10.21
CA VAL A 88 -3.10 0.59 10.25
C VAL A 88 -3.71 1.98 10.37
N ASN A 89 -3.49 2.62 11.52
CA ASN A 89 -4.07 3.90 11.86
C ASN A 89 -3.04 4.85 12.49
N ARG A 90 -3.52 6.04 12.87
CA ARG A 90 -2.70 7.13 13.42
C ARG A 90 -1.87 6.78 14.65
N THR A 91 -2.12 5.66 15.33
CA THR A 91 -1.40 5.25 16.54
C THR A 91 -0.15 4.40 16.28
N GLN A 92 0.11 4.01 15.02
CA GLN A 92 1.33 3.29 14.60
C GLN A 92 2.25 4.16 13.74
N ASP A 93 3.56 3.90 13.79
CA ASP A 93 4.51 4.45 12.81
C ASP A 93 4.28 3.71 11.50
N PHE A 94 3.84 4.43 10.47
CA PHE A 94 3.55 3.87 9.17
C PHE A 94 3.96 4.79 8.04
N VAL A 95 4.23 4.17 6.90
CA VAL A 95 4.44 4.84 5.62
C VAL A 95 3.22 4.59 4.76
N VAL A 96 2.79 5.63 4.04
CA VAL A 96 1.74 5.57 3.03
C VAL A 96 2.28 6.06 1.70
N VAL A 97 1.97 5.34 0.63
CA VAL A 97 2.28 5.72 -0.74
C VAL A 97 0.96 5.95 -1.47
N TYR A 98 0.71 7.17 -1.91
CA TYR A 98 -0.41 7.53 -2.77
C TYR A 98 0.04 7.55 -4.23
N ILE A 99 -0.72 6.95 -5.13
CA ILE A 99 -0.47 6.88 -6.57
C ILE A 99 -1.72 7.30 -7.35
N ASP A 100 -1.60 8.37 -8.13
CA ASP A 100 -2.54 8.72 -9.18
C ASP A 100 -1.92 8.34 -10.53
N ALA A 101 -2.18 7.11 -10.97
CA ALA A 101 -1.70 6.59 -12.25
C ALA A 101 -2.63 6.95 -13.44
N ILE A 102 -3.80 7.53 -13.17
CA ILE A 102 -4.68 8.12 -14.19
C ILE A 102 -4.24 9.55 -14.50
N GLY A 103 -3.66 10.25 -13.52
CA GLY A 103 -3.11 11.60 -13.63
C GLY A 103 -4.15 12.72 -13.72
N ASN A 104 -5.44 12.41 -13.49
CA ASN A 104 -6.52 13.39 -13.56
C ASN A 104 -6.71 14.20 -12.26
N ARG A 105 -5.93 13.89 -11.22
CA ARG A 105 -5.97 14.54 -9.90
C ARG A 105 -7.33 14.48 -9.19
N GLN A 106 -8.17 13.50 -9.52
CA GLN A 106 -9.47 13.29 -8.87
C GLN A 106 -9.42 12.18 -7.80
N SER A 107 -8.53 11.21 -7.97
CA SER A 107 -8.40 10.08 -7.07
C SER A 107 -6.98 9.53 -7.03
N ALA A 108 -6.57 8.97 -5.90
CA ALA A 108 -5.30 8.24 -5.79
C ALA A 108 -5.52 6.92 -5.05
N GLN A 109 -4.93 5.83 -5.54
CA GLN A 109 -4.81 4.60 -4.76
C GLN A 109 -3.77 4.82 -3.66
N PHE A 110 -4.01 4.31 -2.45
CA PHE A 110 -3.04 4.37 -1.38
C PHE A 110 -2.65 2.98 -0.88
N PHE A 111 -1.38 2.84 -0.49
CA PHE A 111 -0.82 1.62 0.05
C PHE A 111 -0.05 1.95 1.32
N ARG A 112 -0.35 1.26 2.41
CA ARG A 112 0.23 1.50 3.74
C ARG A 112 0.96 0.28 4.23
N VAL A 113 2.06 0.54 4.91
CA VAL A 113 2.71 -0.45 5.76
C VAL A 113 3.18 0.21 7.03
N ASN A 114 2.84 -0.39 8.17
CA ASN A 114 3.39 0.03 9.45
C ASN A 114 4.77 -0.60 9.69
N ALA A 115 5.51 -0.08 10.65
CA ALA A 115 6.82 -0.57 11.04
C ALA A 115 6.87 -2.04 11.51
N ALA A 116 5.72 -2.69 11.72
CA ALA A 116 5.58 -4.11 12.07
C ALA A 116 5.20 -4.99 10.86
N GLY A 117 4.97 -4.39 9.68
CA GLY A 117 4.57 -5.09 8.46
C GLY A 117 3.06 -5.26 8.28
N SER A 118 2.21 -4.68 9.13
CA SER A 118 0.77 -4.66 8.88
C SER A 118 0.45 -3.73 7.70
N LEU A 119 -0.44 -4.18 6.83
CA LEU A 119 -0.82 -3.52 5.58
C LEU A 119 -2.21 -2.88 5.69
N ALA A 120 -2.44 -1.86 4.88
CA ALA A 120 -3.77 -1.32 4.60
C ALA A 120 -3.74 -0.63 3.23
N ASP A 121 -4.84 -0.62 2.53
CA ASP A 121 -4.95 0.05 1.22
C ASP A 121 -6.36 0.60 0.98
N GLY A 122 -6.54 1.20 -0.19
CA GLY A 122 -7.80 1.79 -0.58
C GLY A 122 -7.63 2.94 -1.55
N MET A 123 -8.68 3.75 -1.64
CA MET A 123 -8.78 4.90 -2.53
C MET A 123 -8.90 6.19 -1.72
N HIS A 124 -8.25 7.25 -2.19
CA HIS A 124 -8.49 8.62 -1.72
C HIS A 124 -9.18 9.40 -2.83
N THR A 125 -10.23 10.14 -2.51
CA THR A 125 -11.01 10.94 -3.47
C THR A 125 -10.89 12.43 -3.18
N ALA A 126 -10.69 13.23 -4.22
CA ALA A 126 -10.47 14.67 -4.08
C ALA A 126 -11.75 15.45 -3.78
N ALA A 127 -12.92 14.89 -4.09
CA ALA A 127 -14.22 15.56 -3.96
C ALA A 127 -14.64 15.77 -2.49
N ASP A 128 -14.31 14.81 -1.63
CA ASP A 128 -14.63 14.76 -0.21
C ASP A 128 -13.37 14.67 0.69
N ASP A 129 -12.18 14.65 0.08
CA ASP A 129 -10.86 14.51 0.70
C ASP A 129 -10.83 13.35 1.72
N SER A 130 -11.46 12.24 1.37
CA SER A 130 -11.67 11.08 2.25
C SER A 130 -10.99 9.81 1.75
N GLU A 131 -10.76 8.89 2.68
CA GLU A 131 -10.20 7.56 2.40
C GLU A 131 -11.32 6.53 2.42
N ASP A 132 -11.42 5.77 1.34
CA ASP A 132 -12.27 4.61 1.16
C ASP A 132 -11.42 3.33 1.20
N PHE A 133 -11.60 2.52 2.25
CA PHE A 133 -10.92 1.25 2.47
C PHE A 133 -11.72 0.06 1.90
N SER A 134 -12.83 0.30 1.20
CA SER A 134 -13.65 -0.78 0.65
C SER A 134 -12.98 -1.56 -0.49
N PRO A 135 -12.13 -0.94 -1.35
CA PRO A 135 -11.33 -1.68 -2.33
C PRO A 135 -10.19 -2.46 -1.67
N ASP A 136 -9.94 -3.69 -2.14
CA ASP A 136 -8.81 -4.53 -1.73
C ASP A 136 -7.85 -4.73 -2.92
N PHE A 137 -6.72 -4.03 -2.89
CA PHE A 137 -5.74 -4.07 -3.98
C PHE A 137 -4.66 -5.13 -3.72
N ASP A 138 -4.33 -5.91 -4.76
CA ASP A 138 -3.17 -6.79 -4.69
C ASP A 138 -1.87 -5.98 -4.61
N PHE A 139 -1.24 -5.94 -3.44
CA PHE A 139 0.15 -5.48 -3.29
C PHE A 139 0.86 -6.29 -2.20
N ASP A 140 2.17 -6.23 -2.20
CA ASP A 140 3.00 -6.85 -1.17
C ASP A 140 3.91 -5.77 -0.57
N ALA A 141 4.16 -5.81 0.73
CA ALA A 141 5.21 -5.00 1.33
C ALA A 141 5.94 -5.75 2.44
N ALA A 142 7.22 -5.45 2.59
CA ALA A 142 8.05 -5.97 3.68
C ALA A 142 8.77 -4.84 4.39
N THR A 143 9.03 -5.02 5.68
CA THR A 143 9.73 -4.05 6.51
C THR A 143 10.91 -4.68 7.23
N ALA A 144 11.92 -3.88 7.49
CA ALA A 144 13.08 -4.31 8.27
C ALA A 144 13.50 -3.22 9.27
N ARG A 145 13.79 -3.63 10.51
CA ARG A 145 14.40 -2.75 11.50
C ARG A 145 15.86 -2.49 11.13
N THR A 146 16.32 -1.27 11.37
CA THR A 146 17.73 -0.87 11.18
C THR A 146 18.24 -0.18 12.44
N ALA A 147 19.56 0.00 12.56
CA ALA A 147 20.14 0.72 13.68
C ALA A 147 19.71 2.20 13.74
N GLY A 148 19.30 2.78 12.61
CA GLY A 148 18.87 4.17 12.49
C GLY A 148 17.39 4.34 12.19
N GLY A 149 16.53 3.34 12.47
CA GLY A 149 15.10 3.41 12.22
C GLY A 149 14.53 2.12 11.62
N TRP A 150 13.88 2.24 10.47
CA TRP A 150 13.36 1.08 9.73
C TRP A 150 13.26 1.36 8.23
N THR A 151 13.15 0.31 7.43
CA THR A 151 12.93 0.38 6.00
C THR A 151 11.65 -0.33 5.61
N ALA A 152 11.03 0.13 4.53
CA ALA A 152 9.91 -0.52 3.88
C ALA A 152 10.21 -0.70 2.39
N VAL A 153 9.78 -1.83 1.84
CA VAL A 153 9.77 -2.06 0.39
C VAL A 153 8.35 -2.44 0.02
N PHE A 154 7.71 -1.63 -0.82
CA PHE A 154 6.44 -1.94 -1.44
C PHE A 154 6.70 -2.54 -2.82
N ARG A 155 5.94 -3.58 -3.17
CA ARG A 155 5.80 -4.12 -4.52
C ARG A 155 4.34 -3.95 -4.92
N ILE A 156 4.09 -3.08 -5.90
CA ILE A 156 2.77 -2.72 -6.38
C ILE A 156 2.67 -3.19 -7.84
N PRO A 157 2.04 -4.36 -8.10
CA PRO A 157 1.81 -4.84 -9.44
C PRO A 157 1.07 -3.82 -10.31
N PHE A 158 1.48 -3.67 -11.56
CA PHE A 158 0.76 -2.83 -12.52
C PHE A 158 -0.64 -3.36 -12.82
N SER A 159 -0.90 -4.67 -12.62
CA SER A 159 -2.25 -5.23 -12.68
C SER A 159 -3.18 -4.61 -11.62
N SER A 160 -2.65 -4.20 -10.48
CA SER A 160 -3.44 -3.63 -9.38
C SER A 160 -3.73 -2.16 -9.61
N LEU A 161 -2.83 -1.44 -10.30
CA LEU A 161 -2.98 -0.01 -10.55
C LEU A 161 -3.99 0.28 -11.65
N ARG A 162 -4.93 1.19 -11.38
CA ARG A 162 -5.74 1.83 -12.42
C ARG A 162 -4.92 2.94 -13.09
N PHE A 163 -4.54 2.74 -14.35
CA PHE A 163 -3.84 3.74 -15.17
C PHE A 163 -4.61 3.99 -16.46
N ALA A 164 -4.46 5.19 -17.02
CA ALA A 164 -5.03 5.54 -18.31
C ALA A 164 -4.10 5.10 -19.46
N ALA A 165 -4.68 4.78 -20.62
CA ALA A 165 -3.88 4.68 -21.84
C ALA A 165 -3.26 6.04 -22.18
N ASP A 166 -2.13 6.01 -22.89
CA ASP A 166 -1.53 7.26 -23.37
C ASP A 166 -2.52 8.00 -24.28
N PRO A 167 -2.72 9.31 -24.07
CA PRO A 167 -3.50 10.17 -24.94
C PRO A 167 -3.19 9.97 -26.43
N ALA A 168 -4.24 10.03 -27.27
CA ALA A 168 -4.11 9.89 -28.72
C ALA A 168 -3.27 10.99 -29.38
N ASP A 169 -2.98 12.08 -28.66
CA ASP A 169 -2.11 13.17 -29.11
C ASP A 169 -0.61 12.88 -28.89
N GLY A 170 -0.27 11.72 -28.33
CA GLY A 170 1.11 11.28 -28.09
C GLY A 170 1.79 11.93 -26.88
N SER A 171 1.06 12.71 -26.07
CA SER A 171 1.57 13.16 -24.78
C SER A 171 1.64 11.99 -23.80
N ALA A 172 2.74 11.85 -23.07
CA ALA A 172 2.87 10.80 -22.06
C ALA A 172 1.97 11.10 -20.85
N GLN A 173 1.20 10.11 -20.41
CA GLN A 173 0.39 10.25 -19.20
C GLN A 173 1.29 10.51 -17.97
N VAL A 174 1.04 11.60 -17.23
CA VAL A 174 1.84 11.95 -16.05
C VAL A 174 1.25 11.30 -14.81
N TRP A 175 1.88 10.23 -14.35
CA TRP A 175 1.58 9.64 -13.04
C TRP A 175 1.97 10.61 -11.93
N ARG A 176 1.28 10.53 -10.80
CA ARG A 176 1.61 11.33 -9.61
C ARG A 176 1.79 10.45 -8.39
N ILE A 177 2.69 10.87 -7.51
CA ILE A 177 3.01 10.18 -6.26
C ILE A 177 3.06 11.17 -5.11
N LEU A 178 2.67 10.71 -3.94
CA LEU A 178 2.95 11.36 -2.66
C LEU A 178 3.29 10.28 -1.65
N VAL A 179 4.37 10.48 -0.90
CA VAL A 179 4.72 9.58 0.20
C VAL A 179 4.54 10.33 1.51
N GLY A 180 3.80 9.72 2.43
CA GLY A 180 3.62 10.20 3.79
C GLY A 180 4.24 9.23 4.79
N ARG A 181 4.73 9.77 5.92
CA ARG A 181 5.06 8.97 7.10
C ARG A 181 4.38 9.57 8.32
N ARG A 182 3.69 8.72 9.08
CA ARG A 182 3.11 9.08 10.37
C ARG A 182 4.03 8.61 11.48
N LEU A 183 4.33 9.49 12.44
CA LEU A 183 5.19 9.18 13.58
C LEU A 183 4.45 9.47 14.89
N PRO A 184 3.85 8.46 15.53
CA PRO A 184 3.20 8.63 16.83
C PRO A 184 4.25 8.66 17.95
N ARG A 185 4.51 9.86 18.48
CA ARG A 185 5.39 10.08 19.65
C ARG A 185 4.54 10.55 20.83
N GLU A 186 5.12 11.36 21.72
CA GLU A 186 4.35 12.13 22.71
C GLU A 186 3.31 13.03 22.01
N GLN A 187 3.70 13.62 20.88
CA GLN A 187 2.80 14.21 19.90
C GLN A 187 2.86 13.46 18.58
N PHE A 188 1.79 13.56 17.79
CA PHE A 188 1.75 12.99 16.44
C PHE A 188 2.50 13.88 15.47
N TYR A 189 3.27 13.27 14.58
CA TYR A 189 3.81 13.94 13.41
C TYR A 189 3.28 13.29 12.14
N LEU A 190 3.06 14.09 11.12
CA LEU A 190 2.83 13.63 9.76
C LEU A 190 3.78 14.40 8.86
N VAL A 191 4.63 13.68 8.15
CA VAL A 191 5.58 14.24 7.19
C VAL A 191 5.22 13.76 5.79
N THR A 192 5.39 14.62 4.79
CA THR A 192 5.01 14.33 3.41
C THR A 192 6.12 14.72 2.44
N SER A 193 6.24 14.00 1.33
CA SER A 193 7.27 14.22 0.31
C SER A 193 7.10 15.52 -0.49
N ALA A 194 5.96 16.20 -0.30
CA ALA A 194 5.61 17.51 -0.85
C ALA A 194 4.92 18.37 0.22
N LEU A 195 4.99 19.69 0.04
CA LEU A 195 4.21 20.63 0.85
C LEU A 195 2.73 20.51 0.49
N LEU A 196 1.88 20.25 1.49
CA LEU A 196 0.43 20.23 1.33
C LEU A 196 -0.16 21.50 1.96
N PRO A 197 -0.50 22.54 1.17
CA PRO A 197 -1.07 23.78 1.70
C PRO A 197 -2.35 23.52 2.49
N ARG A 198 -2.61 24.31 3.52
CA ARG A 198 -3.84 24.21 4.32
C ARG A 198 -5.08 24.63 3.52
N GLU A 199 -4.90 25.55 2.58
CA GLU A 199 -5.96 26.11 1.72
C GLU A 199 -6.35 25.18 0.55
N SER A 200 -5.62 24.08 0.32
CA SER A 200 -5.91 23.17 -0.79
C SER A 200 -7.14 22.32 -0.48
N ALA A 201 -8.12 22.29 -1.40
CA ALA A 201 -9.34 21.49 -1.24
C ALA A 201 -9.06 19.98 -1.12
N SER A 202 -7.99 19.50 -1.77
CA SER A 202 -7.46 18.15 -1.57
C SER A 202 -5.94 18.15 -1.77
N PHE A 203 -5.24 17.26 -1.09
CA PHE A 203 -3.80 17.07 -1.31
C PHE A 203 -3.48 16.42 -2.66
N ILE A 204 -4.45 15.72 -3.30
CA ILE A 204 -4.24 15.05 -4.59
C ILE A 204 -3.76 16.06 -5.65
N ALA A 205 -4.28 17.29 -5.60
CA ALA A 205 -3.87 18.38 -6.49
C ALA A 205 -2.37 18.73 -6.37
N THR A 206 -1.75 18.44 -5.23
CA THR A 206 -0.36 18.77 -4.88
C THR A 206 0.61 17.60 -4.98
N MET A 207 0.14 16.41 -5.38
CA MET A 207 1.00 15.24 -5.61
C MET A 207 2.06 15.54 -6.67
N GLN A 208 3.27 15.05 -6.41
CA GLN A 208 4.44 15.23 -7.26
C GLN A 208 4.31 14.40 -8.53
N PRO A 209 4.78 14.88 -9.69
CA PRO A 209 4.96 14.02 -10.85
C PRO A 209 5.86 12.84 -10.51
N LEU A 210 5.47 11.62 -10.90
CA LEU A 210 6.30 10.43 -10.91
C LEU A 210 6.84 10.24 -12.33
N GLN A 211 8.12 10.53 -12.52
CA GLN A 211 8.75 10.52 -13.84
C GLN A 211 9.58 9.26 -14.06
N GLY A 212 9.73 8.87 -15.33
CA GLY A 212 10.59 7.77 -15.74
C GLY A 212 9.95 6.38 -15.65
N VAL A 213 8.69 6.26 -15.22
CA VAL A 213 7.93 5.02 -15.33
C VAL A 213 7.66 4.73 -16.80
N GLN A 214 8.03 3.54 -17.24
CA GLN A 214 7.81 3.07 -18.60
C GLN A 214 7.05 1.74 -18.53
N LEU A 215 5.79 1.75 -18.97
CA LEU A 215 5.01 0.53 -19.05
C LEU A 215 5.44 -0.28 -20.26
N PRO A 216 5.35 -1.63 -20.22
CA PRO A 216 5.56 -2.45 -21.39
C PRO A 216 4.58 -2.08 -22.52
N GLU A 217 5.02 -2.12 -23.78
CA GLU A 217 4.19 -1.81 -24.97
C GLU A 217 2.91 -2.66 -25.04
N ARG A 218 2.99 -3.89 -24.51
CA ARG A 218 1.81 -4.73 -24.27
C ARG A 218 1.40 -4.53 -22.83
N HIS A 219 0.36 -3.74 -22.59
CA HIS A 219 -0.27 -3.53 -21.28
C HIS A 219 -1.02 -4.77 -20.79
N GLN A 220 -0.34 -5.92 -20.80
CA GLN A 220 -0.86 -7.20 -20.35
C GLN A 220 -0.18 -7.57 -19.05
N PHE A 221 -0.93 -7.52 -17.95
CA PHE A 221 -0.43 -7.84 -16.62
C PHE A 221 -1.18 -9.03 -16.05
N LEU A 222 -0.44 -10.01 -15.55
CA LEU A 222 -1.00 -11.22 -14.95
C LEU A 222 -0.37 -11.42 -13.57
N THR A 223 -1.21 -11.45 -12.55
CA THR A 223 -0.84 -11.82 -11.19
C THR A 223 -1.49 -13.15 -10.84
N LEU A 224 -0.68 -14.06 -10.28
CA LEU A 224 -1.13 -15.35 -9.76
C LEU A 224 -0.72 -15.45 -8.29
N ARG A 225 -1.67 -15.76 -7.42
CA ARG A 225 -1.48 -15.88 -5.97
C ARG A 225 -1.93 -17.27 -5.51
N PRO A 226 -1.04 -18.27 -5.51
CA PRO A 226 -1.34 -19.57 -4.93
C PRO A 226 -1.34 -19.49 -3.39
N SER A 227 -2.28 -20.16 -2.74
CA SER A 227 -2.36 -20.24 -1.29
C SER A 227 -2.53 -21.69 -0.81
N LEU A 228 -2.05 -21.97 0.41
CA LEU A 228 -2.20 -23.25 1.08
C LEU A 228 -2.48 -23.00 2.57
N THR A 229 -3.66 -23.41 3.03
CA THR A 229 -4.12 -23.25 4.42
C THR A 229 -4.19 -24.61 5.09
N ALA A 230 -3.50 -24.76 6.23
CA ALA A 230 -3.59 -25.95 7.08
C ALA A 230 -4.26 -25.61 8.41
N ARG A 231 -5.36 -26.29 8.75
CA ARG A 231 -6.11 -26.11 9.99
C ARG A 231 -6.05 -27.38 10.82
N SER A 232 -5.85 -27.24 12.13
CA SER A 232 -6.01 -28.32 13.09
C SER A 232 -6.87 -27.83 14.26
N ARG A 233 -8.04 -28.45 14.43
CA ARG A 233 -8.95 -28.18 15.54
C ARG A 233 -8.97 -29.39 16.45
N ARG A 234 -8.66 -29.16 17.73
CA ARG A 234 -8.81 -30.17 18.76
C ARG A 234 -9.97 -29.79 19.67
N ASP A 235 -11.06 -30.53 19.59
CA ASP A 235 -12.20 -30.38 20.48
C ASP A 235 -12.18 -31.48 21.54
N ARG A 236 -12.56 -31.16 22.78
CA ARG A 236 -12.65 -32.15 23.86
C ARG A 236 -13.98 -31.97 24.58
N PRO A 237 -15.05 -32.62 24.09
CA PRO A 237 -16.34 -32.58 24.76
C PRO A 237 -16.23 -33.11 26.19
N ALA A 238 -17.00 -32.52 27.12
CA ALA A 238 -17.03 -33.00 28.51
C ALA A 238 -17.49 -34.47 28.55
N GLY A 239 -16.62 -35.37 29.00
CA GLY A 239 -16.88 -36.80 29.08
C GLY A 239 -16.66 -37.59 27.77
N GLY A 240 -16.19 -36.96 26.69
CA GLY A 240 -15.95 -37.61 25.39
C GLY A 240 -14.47 -37.74 25.00
N PRO A 241 -14.16 -38.54 23.95
CA PRO A 241 -12.83 -38.57 23.36
C PRO A 241 -12.50 -37.22 22.71
N ALA A 242 -11.20 -36.88 22.65
CA ALA A 242 -10.77 -35.70 21.92
C ALA A 242 -11.02 -35.90 20.42
N LEU A 243 -11.74 -34.98 19.79
CA LEU A 243 -11.90 -34.90 18.35
C LEU A 243 -10.73 -34.08 17.79
N ASN A 244 -10.06 -34.60 16.78
CA ASN A 244 -9.02 -33.88 16.06
C ASN A 244 -9.43 -33.78 14.60
N GLU A 245 -9.78 -32.59 14.16
CA GLU A 245 -10.08 -32.28 12.78
C GLU A 245 -8.85 -31.63 12.15
N GLN A 246 -8.42 -32.15 11.01
CA GLN A 246 -7.37 -31.56 10.20
C GLN A 246 -7.95 -31.26 8.83
N ALA A 247 -7.73 -30.04 8.35
CA ALA A 247 -8.11 -29.64 7.01
C ALA A 247 -6.88 -29.03 6.32
N LEU A 248 -6.74 -29.34 5.03
CA LEU A 248 -5.76 -28.72 4.16
C LEU A 248 -6.52 -28.21 2.94
N ASP A 249 -6.45 -26.91 2.70
CA ASP A 249 -7.15 -26.22 1.63
C ASP A 249 -6.11 -25.52 0.76
N ALA A 250 -6.28 -25.60 -0.56
CA ALA A 250 -5.42 -24.89 -1.51
C ALA A 250 -6.30 -24.01 -2.41
N SER A 251 -5.93 -22.74 -2.54
CA SER A 251 -6.59 -21.80 -3.46
C SER A 251 -5.60 -21.23 -4.48
N LEU A 252 -6.13 -20.69 -5.57
CA LEU A 252 -5.36 -19.90 -6.52
C LEU A 252 -6.19 -18.69 -6.94
N ASP A 253 -5.67 -17.51 -6.69
CA ASP A 253 -6.23 -16.25 -7.18
C ASP A 253 -5.49 -15.80 -8.45
N LEU A 254 -6.27 -15.35 -9.43
CA LEU A 254 -5.80 -14.84 -10.71
C LEU A 254 -6.38 -13.45 -10.94
N LYS A 255 -5.48 -12.49 -11.20
CA LYS A 255 -5.82 -11.13 -11.64
C LYS A 255 -5.14 -10.85 -12.96
N TRP A 256 -5.93 -10.69 -14.01
CA TRP A 256 -5.44 -10.48 -15.36
C TRP A 256 -6.00 -9.20 -15.98
N ARG A 257 -5.12 -8.36 -16.48
CA ARG A 257 -5.45 -7.15 -17.23
C ARG A 257 -4.91 -7.25 -18.63
N PRO A 258 -5.70 -7.76 -19.59
CA PRO A 258 -5.28 -7.84 -20.99
C PRO A 258 -5.28 -6.48 -21.70
N LEU A 259 -6.08 -5.53 -21.20
CA LEU A 259 -6.26 -4.16 -21.69
C LEU A 259 -6.30 -3.20 -20.50
N HIS A 260 -6.21 -1.88 -20.75
CA HIS A 260 -6.18 -0.89 -19.66
C HIS A 260 -7.54 -0.74 -18.97
N GLU A 261 -8.63 -1.00 -19.70
CA GLU A 261 -10.03 -0.90 -19.26
C GLU A 261 -10.65 -2.23 -18.80
N LEU A 262 -10.00 -3.37 -19.09
CA LEU A 262 -10.52 -4.70 -18.75
C LEU A 262 -9.70 -5.35 -17.64
N VAL A 263 -10.38 -5.73 -16.55
CA VAL A 263 -9.84 -6.54 -15.45
C VAL A 263 -10.62 -7.84 -15.39
N VAL A 264 -9.90 -8.96 -15.29
CA VAL A 264 -10.46 -10.30 -15.07
C VAL A 264 -9.93 -10.79 -13.72
N ASP A 265 -10.84 -10.95 -12.77
CA ASP A 265 -10.55 -11.51 -11.44
C ASP A 265 -11.24 -12.88 -11.34
N ALA A 266 -10.47 -13.89 -10.94
CA ALA A 266 -10.96 -15.26 -10.79
C ALA A 266 -10.25 -15.97 -9.64
N THR A 267 -11.01 -16.71 -8.83
CA THR A 267 -10.49 -17.53 -7.74
C THR A 267 -10.87 -19.00 -7.96
N LEU A 268 -9.89 -19.89 -7.89
CA LEU A 268 -10.10 -21.33 -7.85
C LEU A 268 -10.04 -21.81 -6.40
N ASN A 269 -11.06 -22.56 -5.97
CA ASN A 269 -11.23 -23.05 -4.60
C ASN A 269 -11.13 -21.92 -3.55
N PRO A 270 -12.10 -20.98 -3.51
CA PRO A 270 -12.08 -19.87 -2.57
C PRO A 270 -12.07 -20.36 -1.12
N ASP A 271 -11.12 -19.86 -0.32
CA ASP A 271 -11.09 -20.12 1.12
C ASP A 271 -11.99 -19.12 1.86
N PHE A 272 -13.22 -19.54 2.18
CA PHE A 272 -14.18 -18.73 2.91
C PHE A 272 -13.80 -18.49 4.38
N SER A 273 -12.67 -19.00 4.88
CA SER A 273 -12.23 -18.70 6.25
C SER A 273 -11.59 -17.33 6.43
N GLN A 274 -11.28 -16.63 5.33
CA GLN A 274 -10.75 -15.26 5.34
C GLN A 274 -11.83 -14.19 5.22
N VAL A 275 -13.08 -14.55 4.92
CA VAL A 275 -14.20 -13.63 5.09
C VAL A 275 -14.32 -13.34 6.58
N ALA A 276 -14.18 -12.07 6.97
CA ALA A 276 -14.49 -11.66 8.33
C ALA A 276 -15.93 -12.11 8.63
N LEU A 277 -16.08 -13.18 9.42
CA LEU A 277 -17.35 -13.50 10.04
C LEU A 277 -17.67 -12.29 10.91
N ASP A 278 -18.57 -11.44 10.43
CA ASP A 278 -19.15 -10.39 11.25
C ASP A 278 -19.57 -11.03 12.57
N VAL A 279 -19.10 -10.39 13.64
CA VAL A 279 -19.27 -10.75 15.04
C VAL A 279 -20.56 -11.54 15.25
N PRO A 280 -20.54 -12.73 15.91
CA PRO A 280 -21.78 -13.39 16.28
C PRO A 280 -22.50 -12.50 17.31
N GLN A 281 -23.37 -11.62 16.84
CA GLN A 281 -24.28 -10.90 17.70
C GLN A 281 -25.47 -11.81 17.97
N LEU A 282 -25.65 -12.13 19.24
CA LEU A 282 -26.83 -12.80 19.77
C LEU A 282 -28.06 -12.18 19.11
N ALA A 283 -28.87 -13.01 18.45
CA ALA A 283 -30.10 -12.61 17.78
C ALA A 283 -31.13 -12.07 18.79
N GLY A 284 -30.92 -10.85 19.24
CA GLY A 284 -31.81 -10.08 20.11
C GLY A 284 -32.68 -9.17 19.28
N ASN A 285 -33.63 -9.76 18.54
CA ASN A 285 -34.88 -9.14 18.08
C ASN A 285 -34.85 -7.63 17.72
N THR A 286 -34.25 -7.27 16.58
CA THR A 286 -34.42 -5.92 15.99
C THR A 286 -34.96 -6.02 14.56
N ARG A 287 -36.10 -5.36 14.29
CA ARG A 287 -36.78 -5.31 12.98
C ARG A 287 -36.17 -4.27 12.02
N PHE A 288 -34.85 -4.13 12.00
CA PHE A 288 -34.15 -3.28 11.04
C PHE A 288 -33.23 -4.14 10.20
N ALA A 289 -33.22 -3.89 8.89
CA ALA A 289 -32.27 -4.51 7.98
C ALA A 289 -30.85 -4.08 8.39
N LEU A 290 -30.00 -5.07 8.65
CA LEU A 290 -28.58 -4.89 8.86
C LEU A 290 -27.97 -4.49 7.50
N SER A 291 -27.47 -3.26 7.41
CA SER A 291 -26.70 -2.78 6.25
C SER A 291 -25.23 -3.03 6.55
N PHE A 292 -24.59 -3.90 5.77
CA PHE A 292 -23.15 -4.16 5.84
C PHE A 292 -22.42 -3.25 4.85
N PRO A 293 -21.27 -2.65 5.21
CA PRO A 293 -20.33 -2.13 4.22
C PRO A 293 -19.80 -3.30 3.37
N GLU A 294 -19.96 -3.23 2.06
CA GLU A 294 -19.50 -4.26 1.12
C GLU A 294 -18.01 -4.05 0.78
N THR A 295 -17.16 -5.04 1.03
CA THR A 295 -15.76 -5.07 0.55
C THR A 295 -15.72 -5.70 -0.84
N ARG A 296 -15.01 -5.07 -1.79
CA ARG A 296 -14.92 -5.54 -3.20
C ARG A 296 -13.47 -5.89 -3.57
N PRO A 297 -13.18 -7.16 -3.95
CA PRO A 297 -11.90 -7.58 -4.51
C PRO A 297 -11.56 -6.93 -5.87
#